data_AF-A0A6P1DB43-F1
#
_entry.id   AF-A0A6P1DB43-F1
#
_cell.length_a   1.000
_cell.length_b   1.000
_cell.length_c   1.000
_cell.angle_alpha   90.00
_cell.angle_beta   90.00
_cell.angle_gamma   90.00
#
_symmetry.space_group_name_H-M   'P 1'
#
loop_
_entity.id
_entity.type
_entity.pdbx_description
1 polymer ?
#
loop_
_entity_poly.entity_id
_entity_poly.type
_entity_poly.pdbx_seq_one_letter_code
_entity_poly.pdbx_strand_id
1 'polypeptide(L)'
;MTRDLFGNSSMPATFEAETGADGVEVSVSYDWISATEDLAQMLRVAEGTELLARTFRYTLDGTPHQIAREYMRADLARECGLTGPDAEVPGRNTAMWLERAGIHLYREHLVLQTRNPTAEEREALAVPVGVPVYEKVLTTFDEENSPLDARRILVVADRIIYTADRVHPRRDTQDVGAESC
;
A
#
# COMPACT_ATOMS: atom_id res chain seq x y z
N MET A 1 12.91 8.13 -8.96
CA MET A 1 11.82 7.29 -9.48
C MET A 1 10.50 8.00 -9.22
N THR A 2 9.61 8.10 -10.20
CA THR A 2 8.29 8.74 -10.05
C THR A 2 7.23 7.65 -9.91
N ARG A 3 6.26 7.85 -9.01
CA ARG A 3 5.17 6.91 -8.77
C ARG A 3 3.86 7.67 -8.56
N ASP A 4 2.77 7.18 -9.15
CA ASP A 4 1.44 7.67 -8.81
C ASP A 4 1.16 7.43 -7.32
N LEU A 5 0.53 8.40 -6.65
CA LEU A 5 0.32 8.39 -5.21
C LEU A 5 -0.59 7.22 -4.78
N PHE A 6 -1.57 6.87 -5.60
CA PHE A 6 -2.52 5.78 -5.36
C PHE A 6 -2.17 4.50 -6.12
N GLY A 7 -1.26 4.57 -7.09
CA GLY A 7 -0.96 3.47 -8.01
C GLY A 7 -1.82 3.62 -9.27
N ASN A 8 -1.19 3.59 -10.43
CA ASN A 8 -1.79 4.12 -11.67
C ASN A 8 -2.76 3.15 -12.35
N SER A 9 -3.53 2.34 -11.63
CA SER A 9 -4.36 1.31 -12.24
C SER A 9 -5.59 0.97 -11.42
N SER A 10 -6.71 0.77 -12.11
CA SER A 10 -7.92 0.12 -11.62
C SER A 10 -7.71 -1.36 -11.21
N MET A 11 -6.46 -1.83 -11.20
CA MET A 11 -6.05 -3.19 -10.87
C MET A 11 -4.74 -3.12 -10.10
N PRO A 12 -4.56 -3.96 -9.07
CA PRO A 12 -3.31 -4.02 -8.34
C PRO A 12 -2.20 -4.59 -9.23
N ALA A 13 -1.06 -3.90 -9.27
CA ALA A 13 0.10 -4.24 -10.08
C ALA A 13 1.34 -4.44 -9.19
N THR A 14 2.35 -5.13 -9.71
CA THR A 14 3.64 -5.23 -9.02
C THR A 14 4.36 -3.89 -9.06
N PHE A 15 5.31 -3.69 -8.15
CA PHE A 15 6.07 -2.45 -8.09
C PHE A 15 6.78 -2.12 -9.41
N GLU A 16 7.34 -3.12 -10.08
CA GLU A 16 8.02 -2.99 -11.38
C GLU A 16 7.02 -2.54 -12.45
N ALA A 17 5.84 -3.16 -12.49
CA ALA A 17 4.79 -2.81 -13.44
C ALA A 17 4.25 -1.38 -13.23
N GLU A 18 4.17 -0.92 -11.97
CA GLU A 18 3.74 0.44 -11.65
C GLU A 18 4.80 1.51 -11.94
N THR A 19 6.08 1.18 -11.74
CA THR A 19 7.17 2.19 -11.74
C THR A 19 8.07 2.13 -12.96
N GLY A 20 8.04 1.03 -13.73
CA GLY A 20 8.99 0.75 -14.80
C GLY A 20 10.42 0.54 -14.30
N ALA A 21 10.61 0.25 -13.01
CA ALA A 21 11.93 0.04 -12.42
C ALA A 21 12.51 -1.31 -12.86
N ASP A 22 13.78 -1.30 -13.27
CA ASP A 22 14.60 -2.49 -13.50
C ASP A 22 15.36 -2.88 -12.23
N GLY A 23 15.91 -4.10 -12.20
CA GLY A 23 16.78 -4.55 -11.11
C GLY A 23 16.10 -4.63 -9.75
N VAL A 24 14.78 -4.84 -9.73
CA VAL A 24 13.99 -4.93 -8.49
C VAL A 24 14.11 -6.33 -7.89
N GLU A 25 14.55 -6.36 -6.64
CA GLU A 25 14.55 -7.56 -5.81
C GLU A 25 13.61 -7.34 -4.62
N VAL A 26 12.72 -8.30 -4.39
CA VAL A 26 11.76 -8.25 -3.29
C VAL A 26 11.95 -9.46 -2.39
N SER A 27 12.24 -9.21 -1.12
CA SER A 27 12.14 -10.23 -0.07
C SER A 27 10.88 -10.00 0.75
N VAL A 28 10.30 -11.08 1.28
CA VAL A 28 9.09 -11.03 2.09
C VAL A 28 9.27 -11.88 3.35
N SER A 29 8.86 -11.34 4.51
CA SER A 29 8.60 -12.14 5.72
C SER A 29 7.10 -12.28 5.91
N TYR A 30 6.71 -13.38 6.55
CA TYR A 30 5.32 -13.78 6.74
C TYR A 30 5.13 -14.23 8.18
N ASP A 31 4.25 -13.57 8.92
CA ASP A 31 4.09 -13.78 10.36
C ASP A 31 2.61 -13.69 10.75
N TRP A 32 2.16 -14.60 11.61
CA TRP A 32 0.88 -14.47 12.30
C TRP A 32 1.10 -13.69 13.59
N ILE A 33 0.38 -12.58 13.76
CA ILE A 33 0.54 -11.69 14.90
C ILE A 33 -0.82 -11.42 15.57
N SER A 34 -0.78 -10.94 16.80
CA SER A 34 -1.94 -10.35 17.46
C SER A 34 -2.03 -8.86 17.15
N ALA A 35 -3.23 -8.37 16.84
CA ALA A 35 -3.48 -6.96 16.59
C ALA A 35 -3.09 -6.12 17.81
N THR A 36 -2.13 -5.22 17.62
CA THR A 36 -1.82 -4.13 18.55
C THR A 36 -2.95 -3.10 18.53
N GLU A 37 -3.03 -2.22 19.53
CA GLU A 37 -4.08 -1.19 19.63
C GLU A 37 -4.24 -0.37 18.33
N ASP A 38 -3.12 0.06 17.73
CA ASP A 38 -3.09 0.83 16.50
C ASP A 38 -3.60 0.04 15.28
N LEU A 39 -3.20 -1.22 15.14
CA LEU A 39 -3.67 -2.10 14.05
C LEU A 39 -5.14 -2.48 14.24
N ALA A 40 -5.56 -2.72 15.48
CA ALA A 40 -6.95 -3.01 15.82
C ALA A 40 -7.86 -1.83 15.47
N GLN A 41 -7.42 -0.59 15.75
CA GLN A 41 -8.14 0.62 15.36
C GLN A 41 -8.22 0.77 13.84
N MET A 42 -7.10 0.58 13.12
CA MET A 42 -7.07 0.69 11.65
C MET A 42 -8.00 -0.33 10.97
N LEU A 43 -7.96 -1.58 11.44
CA LEU A 43 -8.73 -2.68 10.87
C LEU A 43 -10.14 -2.83 11.48
N ARG A 44 -10.50 -1.98 12.44
CA ARG A 44 -11.78 -2.00 13.18
C ARG A 44 -12.10 -3.38 13.77
N VAL A 45 -11.09 -4.00 14.38
CA VAL A 45 -11.20 -5.28 15.10
C VAL A 45 -10.85 -5.08 16.57
N ALA A 46 -11.04 -6.12 17.39
CA ALA A 46 -10.58 -6.09 18.77
C ALA A 46 -9.05 -6.17 18.85
N GLU A 47 -8.44 -5.53 19.84
CA GLU A 47 -7.05 -5.80 20.19
C GLU A 47 -6.85 -7.30 20.47
N GLY A 48 -5.72 -7.86 20.05
CA GLY A 48 -5.44 -9.28 20.15
C GLY A 48 -5.99 -10.13 18.99
N THR A 49 -6.85 -9.58 18.12
CA THR A 49 -7.35 -10.29 16.92
C THR A 49 -6.17 -10.82 16.09
N GLU A 50 -6.25 -12.06 15.63
CA GLU A 50 -5.19 -12.65 14.81
C GLU A 50 -5.14 -11.99 13.42
N LEU A 51 -3.95 -11.50 13.06
CA LEU A 51 -3.66 -10.87 11.78
C LEU A 51 -2.55 -11.64 11.06
N LEU A 52 -2.61 -11.64 9.74
CA LEU A 52 -1.45 -11.86 8.91
C LEU A 52 -0.65 -10.56 8.78
N ALA A 53 0.62 -10.58 9.13
CA ALA A 53 1.59 -9.54 8.83
C ALA A 53 2.57 -10.02 7.75
N ARG A 54 2.71 -9.21 6.70
CA ARG A 54 3.68 -9.44 5.62
C ARG A 54 4.59 -8.24 5.48
N THR A 55 5.90 -8.46 5.53
CA THR A 55 6.87 -7.38 5.38
C THR A 55 7.69 -7.57 4.13
N PHE A 56 7.44 -6.73 3.13
CA PHE A 56 8.19 -6.67 1.89
C PHE A 56 9.34 -5.67 2.00
N ARG A 57 10.54 -6.08 1.59
CA ARG A 57 11.70 -5.20 1.47
C ARG A 57 12.14 -5.18 0.02
N TYR A 58 12.09 -3.99 -0.57
CA TYR A 58 12.41 -3.76 -1.97
C TYR A 58 13.82 -3.20 -2.07
N THR A 59 14.60 -3.77 -2.99
CA THR A 59 15.96 -3.36 -3.31
C THR A 59 16.02 -3.09 -4.81
N LEU A 60 16.59 -1.96 -5.22
CA LEU A 60 16.78 -1.59 -6.61
C LEU A 60 18.29 -1.53 -6.87
N ASP A 61 18.78 -2.36 -7.79
CA ASP A 61 20.21 -2.46 -8.11
C ASP A 61 21.10 -2.61 -6.86
N GLY A 62 20.68 -3.47 -5.92
CA GLY A 62 21.38 -3.70 -4.65
C GLY A 62 21.21 -2.61 -3.58
N THR A 63 20.50 -1.52 -3.87
CA THR A 63 20.23 -0.43 -2.90
C THR A 63 18.83 -0.59 -2.28
N PRO A 64 18.70 -0.71 -0.94
CA PRO A 64 17.39 -0.74 -0.29
C PRO A 64 16.55 0.48 -0.66
N HIS A 65 15.29 0.30 -1.01
CA HIS A 65 14.44 1.38 -1.52
C HIS A 65 13.26 1.68 -0.58
N GLN A 66 12.48 0.65 -0.28
CA GLN A 66 11.29 0.77 0.56
C GLN A 66 11.03 -0.50 1.39
N ILE A 67 10.35 -0.30 2.51
CA ILE A 67 9.78 -1.38 3.33
C ILE A 67 8.26 -1.19 3.33
N ALA A 68 7.52 -2.20 2.91
CA ALA A 68 6.06 -2.24 3.00
C ALA A 68 5.64 -3.31 4.00
N ARG A 69 4.92 -2.91 5.04
CA ARG A 69 4.27 -3.82 6.00
C ARG A 69 2.79 -3.85 5.69
N GLU A 70 2.25 -5.02 5.44
CA GLU A 70 0.86 -5.23 5.08
C GLU A 70 0.20 -6.14 6.11
N TYR A 71 -1.00 -5.76 6.53
CA TYR A 71 -1.75 -6.42 7.57
C TYR A 71 -3.15 -6.75 7.07
N MET A 72 -3.58 -7.99 7.27
CA MET A 72 -4.92 -8.46 6.96
C MET A 72 -5.43 -9.33 8.11
N ARG A 73 -6.73 -9.35 8.37
CA ARG A 73 -7.30 -10.34 9.30
C ARG A 73 -6.96 -11.76 8.86
N ALA A 74 -6.66 -12.63 9.83
CA ALA A 74 -6.18 -13.97 9.50
C ALA A 74 -7.25 -14.88 8.87
N ASP A 75 -8.53 -14.65 9.14
CA ASP A 75 -9.62 -15.34 8.46
C ASP A 75 -9.73 -14.95 6.99
N LEU A 76 -9.67 -13.65 6.69
CA LEU A 76 -9.66 -13.12 5.32
C LEU A 76 -8.42 -13.57 4.54
N ALA A 77 -7.26 -13.63 5.20
CA ALA A 77 -6.02 -14.13 4.59
C ALA A 77 -6.18 -15.59 4.14
N ARG A 78 -6.77 -16.44 4.99
CA ARG A 78 -7.05 -17.84 4.67
C ARG A 78 -8.06 -17.97 3.54
N GLU A 79 -9.09 -17.13 3.50
CA GLU A 79 -10.04 -17.05 2.39
C GLU A 79 -9.36 -16.70 1.07
N CYS A 80 -8.37 -15.80 1.11
CA CYS A 80 -7.55 -15.44 -0.05
C CYS A 80 -6.50 -16.49 -0.44
N GLY A 81 -6.39 -17.60 0.30
CA GLY A 81 -5.40 -18.65 0.08
C GLY A 81 -4.01 -18.36 0.67
N LEU A 82 -3.86 -17.29 1.46
CA LEU A 82 -2.65 -16.99 2.23
C LEU A 82 -2.66 -17.81 3.53
N THR A 83 -2.38 -19.11 3.41
CA THR A 83 -2.42 -20.05 4.55
C THR A 83 -1.07 -20.26 5.21
N GLY A 84 0.02 -19.75 4.64
CA GLY A 84 1.37 -19.85 5.16
C GLY A 84 2.43 -19.30 4.20
N PRO A 85 3.72 -19.31 4.59
CA PRO A 85 4.79 -18.69 3.80
C PRO A 85 4.93 -19.23 2.37
N ASP A 86 4.67 -20.52 2.14
CA ASP A 86 4.76 -21.14 0.82
C ASP A 86 3.68 -20.67 -0.16
N ALA A 87 2.57 -20.10 0.36
CA ALA A 87 1.53 -19.49 -0.47
C ALA A 87 1.89 -18.07 -0.91
N GLU A 88 2.87 -17.44 -0.25
CA GLU A 88 3.25 -16.06 -0.52
C GLU A 88 4.07 -15.94 -1.80
N VAL A 89 3.87 -14.84 -2.52
CA VAL A 89 4.66 -14.49 -3.70
C VAL A 89 5.26 -13.10 -3.47
N PRO A 90 6.61 -12.99 -3.38
CA PRO A 90 7.26 -11.68 -3.24
C PRO A 90 6.78 -10.68 -4.29
N GLY A 91 6.52 -9.44 -3.86
CA GLY A 91 6.03 -8.36 -4.72
C GLY A 91 4.51 -8.37 -4.97
N ARG A 92 3.76 -9.39 -4.51
CA ARG A 92 2.29 -9.38 -4.57
C ARG A 92 1.68 -8.78 -3.31
N ASN A 93 1.20 -7.54 -3.44
CA ASN A 93 0.51 -6.85 -2.37
C ASN A 93 -0.85 -7.48 -2.03
N THR A 94 -1.44 -7.04 -0.92
CA THR A 94 -2.72 -7.56 -0.41
C THR A 94 -3.87 -7.39 -1.40
N ALA A 95 -3.93 -6.25 -2.09
CA ALA A 95 -4.98 -5.98 -3.07
C ALA A 95 -5.03 -7.04 -4.19
N MET A 96 -3.87 -7.54 -4.65
CA MET A 96 -3.82 -8.62 -5.66
C MET A 96 -4.47 -9.92 -5.18
N TRP A 97 -4.31 -10.25 -3.90
CA TRP A 97 -4.87 -11.47 -3.31
C TRP A 97 -6.38 -11.35 -3.10
N LEU A 98 -6.86 -10.17 -2.66
CA LEU A 98 -8.27 -9.86 -2.50
C LEU A 98 -9.02 -9.94 -3.85
N GLU A 99 -8.51 -9.27 -4.88
CA GLU A 99 -9.08 -9.30 -6.23
C GLU A 99 -9.13 -10.73 -6.79
N ARG A 100 -8.07 -11.51 -6.59
CA ARG A 100 -8.02 -12.93 -7.01
C ARG A 100 -9.07 -13.78 -6.29
N ALA A 101 -9.39 -13.46 -5.04
CA ALA A 101 -10.44 -14.12 -4.28
C ALA A 101 -11.86 -13.64 -4.64
N GLY A 102 -11.99 -12.65 -5.53
CA GLY A 102 -13.27 -12.06 -5.91
C GLY A 102 -13.81 -11.04 -4.91
N ILE A 103 -12.96 -10.55 -3.99
CA ILE A 103 -13.31 -9.52 -3.02
C ILE A 103 -13.07 -8.16 -3.66
N HIS A 104 -14.14 -7.38 -3.78
CA HIS A 104 -14.08 -6.07 -4.43
C HIS A 104 -13.49 -4.99 -3.51
N LEU A 105 -12.50 -4.25 -4.03
CA LEU A 105 -11.94 -3.08 -3.36
C LEU A 105 -12.74 -1.84 -3.73
N TYR A 106 -13.43 -1.25 -2.75
CA TYR A 106 -14.32 -0.11 -3.00
C TYR A 106 -13.61 1.24 -2.87
N ARG A 107 -12.83 1.43 -1.80
CA ARG A 107 -12.08 2.68 -1.58
C ARG A 107 -10.84 2.47 -0.74
N GLU A 108 -9.91 3.40 -0.86
CA GLU A 108 -8.75 3.49 0.02
C GLU A 108 -8.72 4.82 0.76
N HIS A 109 -8.28 4.78 2.02
CA HIS A 109 -7.88 5.97 2.76
C HIS A 109 -6.36 5.98 2.88
N LEU A 110 -5.73 7.03 2.36
CA LEU A 110 -4.28 7.23 2.42
C LEU A 110 -3.96 8.42 3.33
N VAL A 111 -3.07 8.18 4.29
CA VAL A 111 -2.36 9.21 5.05
C VAL A 111 -0.91 9.23 4.58
N LEU A 112 -0.43 10.38 4.12
CA LEU A 112 0.95 10.61 3.74
C LEU A 112 1.61 11.56 4.73
N GLN A 113 2.75 11.15 5.28
CA GLN A 113 3.55 12.00 6.18
C GLN A 113 5.04 11.91 5.87
N THR A 114 5.78 12.92 6.32
CA THR A 114 7.24 12.97 6.29
C THR A 114 7.77 13.10 7.70
N ARG A 115 8.80 12.31 8.02
CA ARG A 115 9.48 12.38 9.32
C ARG A 115 10.94 11.95 9.21
N ASN A 116 11.71 12.20 10.26
CA ASN A 116 13.04 11.62 10.39
C ASN A 116 12.93 10.09 10.54
N PRO A 117 13.85 9.30 9.96
CA PRO A 117 13.88 7.87 10.17
C PRO A 117 14.33 7.55 11.61
N THR A 118 13.82 6.44 12.15
CA THR A 118 14.37 5.82 13.36
C THR A 118 15.78 5.25 13.08
N ALA A 119 16.49 4.83 14.12
CA ALA A 119 17.80 4.18 13.96
C ALA A 119 17.67 2.87 13.14
N GLU A 120 16.66 2.05 13.46
CA GLU A 120 16.37 0.80 12.74
C GLU A 120 16.01 1.06 11.27
N GLU A 121 15.16 2.06 11.00
CA GLU A 121 14.81 2.42 9.62
C GLU A 121 16.02 2.94 8.84
N ARG A 122 16.88 3.72 9.49
CA ARG A 122 18.11 4.24 8.88
C ARG A 122 19.04 3.10 8.45
N GLU A 123 19.21 2.11 9.30
CA GLU A 123 20.02 0.93 9.01
C GLU A 123 19.37 0.08 7.91
N ALA A 124 18.10 -0.29 8.09
CA ALA A 124 17.39 -1.18 7.18
C ALA A 124 17.23 -0.63 5.75
N LEU A 125 17.10 0.69 5.61
CA LEU A 125 16.96 1.36 4.30
C LEU A 125 18.24 2.06 3.84
N ALA A 126 19.35 1.96 4.57
CA ALA A 126 20.58 2.72 4.30
C ALA A 126 20.28 4.21 4.04
N VAL A 127 19.51 4.82 4.94
CA VAL A 127 19.04 6.21 4.76
C VAL A 127 20.20 7.18 4.95
N PRO A 128 20.51 8.03 3.95
CA PRO A 128 21.59 9.00 4.10
C PRO A 128 21.36 9.96 5.27
N VAL A 129 22.45 10.54 5.77
CA VAL A 129 22.38 11.55 6.82
C VAL A 129 21.59 12.76 6.33
N GLY A 130 20.63 13.24 7.14
CA GLY A 130 19.80 14.39 6.81
C GLY A 130 18.64 14.12 5.85
N VAL A 131 18.50 12.90 5.32
CA VAL A 131 17.39 12.53 4.43
C VAL A 131 16.21 12.00 5.27
N PRO A 132 14.98 12.56 5.12
CA PRO A 132 13.80 12.06 5.78
C PRO A 132 13.24 10.81 5.07
N VAL A 133 12.21 10.21 5.67
CA VAL A 133 11.41 9.16 5.03
C VAL A 133 10.00 9.66 4.75
N TYR A 134 9.43 9.21 3.64
CA TYR A 134 7.99 9.23 3.42
C TYR A 134 7.37 8.00 4.05
N GLU A 135 6.30 8.20 4.81
CA GLU A 135 5.48 7.14 5.34
C GLU A 135 4.06 7.26 4.77
N LYS A 136 3.63 6.20 4.09
CA LYS A 136 2.27 6.04 3.60
C LYS A 136 1.55 5.03 4.48
N VAL A 137 0.44 5.44 5.05
CA VAL A 137 -0.47 4.55 5.77
C VAL A 137 -1.75 4.44 4.97
N LEU A 138 -2.06 3.24 4.49
CA LEU A 138 -3.25 2.97 3.69
C LEU A 138 -4.18 2.03 4.45
N THR A 139 -5.47 2.24 4.27
CA THR A 139 -6.50 1.26 4.65
C THR A 139 -7.47 1.10 3.49
N THR A 140 -7.64 -0.13 3.05
CA THR A 140 -8.57 -0.48 1.97
C THR A 140 -9.89 -0.93 2.56
N PHE A 141 -11.00 -0.56 1.94
CA PHE A 141 -12.34 -0.86 2.40
C PHE A 141 -13.18 -1.52 1.30
N ASP A 142 -14.10 -2.38 1.70
CA ASP A 142 -15.19 -2.91 0.86
C ASP A 142 -16.35 -1.90 0.72
N GLU A 143 -17.40 -2.30 0.00
CA GLU A 143 -18.58 -1.46 -0.28
C GLU A 143 -19.38 -1.14 0.99
N GLU A 144 -19.35 -2.04 1.98
CA GLU A 144 -19.93 -1.86 3.32
C GLU A 144 -19.06 -0.99 4.23
N ASN A 145 -17.94 -0.47 3.71
CA ASN A 145 -17.01 0.40 4.41
C ASN A 145 -16.27 -0.30 5.58
N SER A 146 -16.09 -1.61 5.49
CA SER A 146 -15.31 -2.44 6.40
C SER A 146 -13.86 -2.56 5.92
N PRO A 147 -12.85 -2.45 6.81
CA PRO A 147 -11.46 -2.58 6.42
C PRO A 147 -11.11 -4.00 5.95
N LEU A 148 -10.52 -4.11 4.76
CA LEU A 148 -9.98 -5.34 4.20
C LEU A 148 -8.51 -5.53 4.59
N ASP A 149 -7.72 -4.46 4.46
CA ASP A 149 -6.29 -4.47 4.79
C ASP A 149 -5.78 -3.12 5.24
N ALA A 150 -4.65 -3.15 5.94
CA ALA A 150 -3.89 -1.99 6.37
C ALA A 150 -2.44 -2.11 5.87
N ARG A 151 -1.89 -1.04 5.31
CA ARG A 151 -0.51 -1.00 4.79
C ARG A 151 0.26 0.17 5.37
N ARG A 152 1.53 -0.07 5.71
CA ARG A 152 2.51 0.95 6.10
C ARG A 152 3.72 0.83 5.20
N ILE A 153 3.93 1.83 4.36
CA ILE A 153 5.02 1.85 3.38
C ILE A 153 5.97 2.99 3.75
N LEU A 154 7.22 2.63 4.04
CA LEU A 154 8.31 3.55 4.32
C LEU A 154 9.24 3.60 3.11
N VAL A 155 9.49 4.79 2.59
CA VAL A 155 10.34 5.02 1.43
C VAL A 155 11.32 6.15 1.73
N VAL A 156 12.58 6.00 1.30
CA VAL A 156 13.58 7.05 1.45
C VAL A 156 13.23 8.23 0.55
N ALA A 157 13.15 9.44 1.11
CA ALA A 157 12.51 10.57 0.45
C ALA A 157 13.22 11.05 -0.82
N ASP A 158 14.54 10.93 -0.90
CA ASP A 158 15.31 11.31 -2.09
C ASP A 158 15.29 10.24 -3.21
N ARG A 159 14.69 9.07 -2.97
CA ARG A 159 14.59 7.96 -3.93
C ARG A 159 13.24 7.91 -4.65
N ILE A 160 12.26 8.73 -4.25
CA ILE A 160 10.88 8.68 -4.72
C ILE A 160 10.31 10.07 -4.96
N ILE A 161 9.48 10.18 -6.00
CA ILE A 161 8.61 11.32 -6.26
C ILE A 161 7.19 10.76 -6.36
N TYR A 162 6.26 11.30 -5.59
CA TYR A 162 4.83 10.97 -5.71
C TYR A 162 4.11 12.03 -6.55
N THR A 163 3.31 11.58 -7.52
CA THR A 163 2.45 12.41 -8.35
C THR A 163 0.99 12.05 -8.14
N ALA A 164 0.08 13.00 -8.25
CA ALA A 164 -1.35 12.73 -8.21
C ALA A 164 -2.08 13.74 -9.07
N ASP A 165 -2.99 13.27 -9.92
CA ASP A 165 -3.86 14.12 -10.70
C ASP A 165 -5.23 14.25 -10.02
N ARG A 166 -5.70 15.48 -9.87
CA ARG A 166 -7.10 15.73 -9.50
C ARG A 166 -7.92 15.96 -10.77
N VAL A 167 -8.71 14.96 -11.14
CA VAL A 167 -9.60 15.04 -12.29
C VAL A 167 -10.88 15.79 -11.90
N HIS A 168 -11.18 16.87 -12.61
CA HIS A 168 -12.47 17.55 -12.53
C HIS A 168 -13.47 16.90 -13.49
N PRO A 169 -14.78 16.86 -13.16
CA PRO A 169 -15.78 16.40 -14.10
C PRO A 169 -15.67 17.22 -15.39
N ARG A 170 -15.77 16.54 -16.54
CA ARG A 170 -15.90 17.24 -17.82
C ARG A 170 -17.14 18.11 -17.74
N ARG A 171 -17.04 19.38 -18.14
CA ARG A 171 -18.24 20.18 -18.38
C ARG A 171 -18.96 19.53 -19.55
N ASP A 172 -20.13 18.96 -19.29
CA ASP A 172 -21.01 18.57 -20.38
C ASP A 172 -21.32 19.82 -21.20
N THR A 173 -21.23 19.70 -22.52
CA THR A 173 -21.60 20.78 -23.45
C THR A 173 -23.12 20.87 -23.52
N GLN A 174 -23.75 21.22 -22.39
CA GLN A 174 -25.17 21.57 -22.30
C GLN A 174 -25.30 22.81 -21.43
N ASP A 175 -24.76 23.91 -21.93
CA ASP A 175 -25.34 25.23 -21.67
C ASP A 175 -24.91 26.23 -22.74
N VAL A 176 -25.43 26.03 -23.95
CA VAL A 176 -25.67 27.13 -24.90
C VAL A 176 -27.06 26.93 -25.51
N GLY A 177 -28.04 26.67 -24.63
CA GLY A 177 -29.43 26.91 -24.95
C GLY A 177 -29.66 28.41 -24.89
N ALA A 178 -29.81 29.03 -26.05
CA ALA A 178 -30.13 30.42 -26.19
C ALA A 178 -31.38 30.79 -25.36
N GLU A 179 -31.20 31.52 -24.26
CA GLU A 179 -32.25 32.41 -23.78
C GLU A 179 -32.21 33.68 -24.65
N SER A 180 -32.98 33.62 -25.73
CA SER A 180 -33.54 34.79 -26.40
C SER A 180 -34.76 35.27 -25.61
N CYS A 181 -34.66 36.45 -24.98
CA CYS A 181 -35.67 37.53 -24.97
C CYS A 181 -35.15 38.71 -24.16
#